data_AF-A0A1V1P3F5-F1
#
_entry.id   AF-A0A1V1P3F5-F1
#
_cell.length_a   1.000
_cell.length_b   1.000
_cell.length_c   1.000
_cell.angle_alpha   90.00
_cell.angle_beta   90.00
_cell.angle_gamma   90.00
#
_symmetry.space_group_name_H-M   'P 1'
#
loop_
_entity.id
_entity.type
_entity.pdbx_description
1 polymer ?
#
loop_
_entity_poly.entity_id
_entity_poly.type
_entity_poly.pdbx_seq_one_letter_code
_entity_poly.pdbx_strand_id
1 'polypeptide(L)'
;MIRANNQDSFQGPVPEITIADKSTLELSSDLCDDPANMALLMDTLNGSSVSSFGEVNQKQIQRMIAAPTEGPFYMVNLIRYREKAKYPDGRETNLTGREANALYAPVEFLSAIGARVVFMTEVNNQIDGDEILWDDFTIVEYPCPLAFFAMLSDPAFQDRAVHKEAGVERTISIVTDLLPIPSPADPDQSEAAFPPTAEDPAFDLIHVMDFHDIAQYGPNTNEPERTGKEAWQMYQASGQGASADLGHYSTAGLLVQGVFIGDDRTWDEIQIVHMSSKAGFQALLDDETRQEGRYHRLAALQNNYSMIVYPTISEMSDSTSSGDNQLLPVTLDGTGTLCKTDDDCPGNVVNKCLKKDNEFGFCTREGCNAGECQAPYVCCHDCNGFVATMLPFEESACLPSDQVGQLTSAPATCTCD
;
A
#
# COMPACT_ATOMS: atom_id res chain seq x y z
N MET A 1 46.35 -30.83 69.29
CA MET A 1 46.15 -30.02 68.07
C MET A 1 45.81 -31.00 66.93
N ILE A 2 44.60 -31.56 66.95
CA ILE A 2 43.41 -31.20 66.15
C ILE A 2 43.66 -31.27 64.63
N ARG A 3 43.20 -32.39 64.06
CA ARG A 3 42.71 -32.56 62.68
C ARG A 3 41.31 -31.94 62.57
N ALA A 4 40.92 -31.44 61.39
CA ALA A 4 39.72 -31.85 60.64
C ALA A 4 39.35 -30.84 59.53
N ASN A 5 38.72 -31.39 58.48
CA ASN A 5 38.14 -30.78 57.30
C ASN A 5 37.19 -29.59 57.58
N ASN A 6 36.95 -28.77 56.55
CA ASN A 6 35.63 -28.19 56.32
C ASN A 6 35.38 -27.98 54.81
N GLN A 7 34.51 -28.83 54.25
CA GLN A 7 33.48 -28.37 53.33
C GLN A 7 32.48 -27.60 54.19
N ASP A 8 32.07 -26.40 53.79
CA ASP A 8 30.69 -25.96 53.97
C ASP A 8 30.39 -24.73 53.10
N SER A 9 29.33 -24.92 52.33
CA SER A 9 28.54 -23.97 51.56
C SER A 9 28.08 -22.77 52.38
N PHE A 10 28.28 -21.57 51.83
CA PHE A 10 27.39 -20.45 52.08
C PHE A 10 26.96 -19.86 50.73
N GLN A 11 25.83 -20.37 50.23
CA GLN A 11 24.94 -19.64 49.35
C GLN A 11 24.38 -18.46 50.16
N GLY A 12 24.97 -17.28 50.01
CA GLY A 12 24.25 -16.06 50.32
C GLY A 12 23.10 -15.91 49.32
N PRO A 13 21.97 -15.28 49.70
CA PRO A 13 20.92 -14.98 48.73
C PRO A 13 21.55 -14.16 47.60
N VAL A 14 21.59 -14.73 46.41
CA VAL A 14 21.81 -13.95 45.19
C VAL A 14 20.67 -12.92 45.22
N PRO A 15 20.95 -11.61 45.19
CA PRO A 15 19.89 -10.65 45.06
C PRO A 15 19.15 -11.04 43.79
N GLU A 16 17.89 -11.42 43.95
CA GLU A 16 16.95 -11.59 42.86
C GLU A 16 16.87 -10.20 42.23
N ILE A 17 17.75 -9.95 41.27
CA ILE A 17 17.58 -8.85 40.33
C ILE A 17 16.32 -9.28 39.61
N THR A 18 15.21 -8.75 40.09
CA THR A 18 14.00 -8.59 39.31
C THR A 18 14.48 -7.94 38.03
N ILE A 19 14.58 -8.73 36.97
CA ILE A 19 14.71 -8.23 35.62
C ILE A 19 13.47 -7.36 35.51
N ALA A 20 13.67 -6.04 35.56
CA ALA A 20 12.60 -5.10 35.28
C ALA A 20 11.99 -5.58 33.98
N ASP A 21 10.72 -5.95 34.07
CA ASP A 21 9.88 -6.34 32.95
C ASP A 21 10.19 -5.34 31.82
N LYS A 22 10.93 -5.78 30.79
CA LYS A 22 11.22 -4.93 29.64
C LYS A 22 9.83 -4.65 29.09
N SER A 23 9.31 -3.45 29.32
CA SER A 23 7.95 -3.08 28.94
C SER A 23 7.83 -3.20 27.43
N THR A 24 7.42 -4.38 26.96
CA THR A 24 7.04 -4.61 25.57
C THR A 24 5.80 -3.78 25.33
N LEU A 25 5.84 -2.96 24.28
CA LEU A 25 4.69 -2.19 23.85
C LEU A 25 3.56 -3.19 23.54
N GLU A 26 2.43 -3.06 24.25
CA GLU A 26 1.27 -3.95 24.03
C GLU A 26 0.69 -3.69 22.63
N LEU A 27 0.38 -4.76 21.90
CA LEU A 27 -0.20 -4.64 20.56
C LEU A 27 -1.66 -4.19 20.69
N SER A 28 -1.99 -3.07 20.04
CA SER A 28 -3.36 -2.53 19.97
C SER A 28 -3.60 -1.79 18.65
N SER A 29 -4.87 -1.60 18.30
CA SER A 29 -5.28 -0.78 17.15
C SER A 29 -4.86 0.69 17.29
N ASP A 30 -4.74 1.17 18.52
CA ASP A 30 -4.57 2.60 18.84
C ASP A 30 -3.08 3.01 18.85
N LEU A 31 -2.17 2.11 18.47
CA LEU A 31 -0.72 2.37 18.50
C LEU A 31 -0.33 3.59 17.68
N CYS A 32 -1.01 3.81 16.55
CA CYS A 32 -0.72 4.91 15.63
C CYS A 32 -1.12 6.29 16.16
N ASP A 33 -1.86 6.37 17.28
CA ASP A 33 -2.35 7.63 17.84
C ASP A 33 -1.29 8.40 18.63
N ASP A 34 -0.23 7.72 19.11
CA ASP A 34 0.86 8.35 19.87
C ASP A 34 2.23 8.07 19.25
N PRO A 35 2.86 9.05 18.58
CA PRO A 35 4.19 8.88 18.00
C PRO A 35 5.29 8.63 19.05
N ALA A 36 5.07 8.94 20.34
CA ALA A 36 6.03 8.67 21.41
C ALA A 36 6.30 7.17 21.61
N ASN A 37 5.36 6.31 21.22
CA ASN A 37 5.52 4.86 21.21
C ASN A 37 6.70 4.39 20.36
N MET A 38 7.10 5.15 19.32
CA MET A 38 8.27 4.82 18.52
C MET A 38 9.57 4.93 19.33
N ALA A 39 9.67 5.88 20.26
CA ALA A 39 10.85 5.99 21.12
C ALA A 39 10.97 4.79 22.08
N LEU A 40 9.85 4.36 22.67
CA LEU A 40 9.77 3.17 23.53
C LEU A 40 10.17 1.90 22.76
N LEU A 41 9.71 1.80 21.51
CA LEU A 41 10.04 0.70 20.63
C LEU A 41 11.53 0.66 20.29
N MET A 42 12.14 1.80 19.97
CA MET A 42 13.57 1.90 19.68
C MET A 42 14.46 1.49 20.85
N ASP A 43 14.09 1.83 22.07
CA ASP A 43 14.79 1.38 23.28
C ASP A 43 14.72 -0.15 23.43
N THR A 44 13.60 -0.75 23.06
CA THR A 44 13.40 -2.21 23.04
C THR A 44 14.24 -2.88 21.94
N LEU A 45 14.26 -2.31 20.74
CA LEU A 45 14.99 -2.82 19.57
C LEU A 45 16.51 -2.71 19.72
N ASN A 46 17.03 -1.67 20.39
CA ASN A 46 18.46 -1.55 20.69
C ASN A 46 19.00 -2.68 21.59
N GLY A 47 18.12 -3.45 22.25
CA GLY A 47 18.47 -4.56 23.12
C GLY A 47 18.13 -5.96 22.58
N SER A 48 17.58 -6.09 21.37
CA SER A 48 17.07 -7.34 20.81
C SER A 48 17.27 -7.40 19.28
N SER A 49 17.69 -8.55 18.75
CA SER A 49 17.77 -8.74 17.29
C SER A 49 16.37 -8.95 16.72
N VAL A 50 15.93 -8.10 15.80
CA VAL A 50 14.72 -8.38 14.99
C VAL A 50 15.08 -9.46 13.98
N SER A 51 14.38 -10.59 14.04
CA SER A 51 14.53 -11.66 13.05
C SER A 51 14.18 -11.12 11.66
N SER A 52 15.16 -11.07 10.77
CA SER A 52 14.94 -10.64 9.39
C SER A 52 14.79 -11.84 8.47
N PHE A 53 13.73 -11.85 7.66
CA PHE A 53 13.43 -12.94 6.71
C PHE A 53 14.26 -12.87 5.40
N GLY A 54 15.44 -12.24 5.46
CA GLY A 54 16.30 -11.90 4.33
C GLY A 54 17.19 -10.69 4.68
N GLU A 55 17.90 -10.16 3.70
CA GLU A 55 18.66 -8.92 3.86
C GLU A 55 17.70 -7.73 3.98
N VAL A 56 17.92 -6.90 5.01
CA VAL A 56 17.03 -5.79 5.35
C VAL A 56 17.58 -4.48 4.82
N ASN A 57 16.72 -3.71 4.17
CA ASN A 57 17.08 -2.40 3.66
C ASN A 57 17.04 -1.33 4.76
N GLN A 58 18.21 -0.95 5.25
CA GLN A 58 18.35 0.06 6.31
C GLN A 58 17.81 1.44 5.91
N LYS A 59 17.92 1.84 4.63
CA LYS A 59 17.37 3.12 4.16
C LYS A 59 15.84 3.11 4.22
N GLN A 60 15.22 1.98 3.84
CA GLN A 60 13.77 1.86 3.92
C GLN A 60 13.28 1.85 5.37
N ILE A 61 13.98 1.16 6.27
CA ILE A 61 13.70 1.24 7.71
C ILE A 61 13.76 2.69 8.21
N GLN A 62 14.82 3.42 7.88
CA GLN A 62 14.97 4.81 8.31
C GLN A 62 13.84 5.71 7.81
N ARG A 63 13.38 5.52 6.55
CA ARG A 63 12.22 6.24 6.00
C ARG A 63 10.96 5.97 6.81
N MET A 64 10.68 4.70 7.11
CA MET A 64 9.51 4.30 7.90
C MET A 64 9.56 4.82 9.35
N ILE A 65 10.74 4.88 9.95
CA ILE A 65 10.93 5.43 11.31
C ILE A 65 10.74 6.95 11.33
N ALA A 66 11.14 7.65 10.27
CA ALA A 66 11.03 9.12 10.20
C ALA A 66 9.57 9.60 10.17
N ALA A 67 8.65 8.75 9.72
CA ALA A 67 7.22 9.00 9.59
C ALA A 67 6.42 7.88 10.29
N PRO A 68 6.58 7.70 11.62
CA PRO A 68 6.20 6.47 12.32
C PRO A 68 4.69 6.22 12.37
N THR A 69 3.89 7.29 12.30
CA THR A 69 2.43 7.27 12.37
C THR A 69 1.78 7.65 11.04
N GLU A 70 2.56 7.90 9.98
CA GLU A 70 2.01 8.17 8.65
C GLU A 70 1.57 6.85 8.00
N GLY A 71 0.33 6.79 7.54
CA GLY A 71 -0.28 5.60 6.94
C GLY A 71 -1.77 5.84 6.62
N PRO A 72 -2.46 4.84 6.03
CA PRO A 72 -2.03 3.45 5.85
C PRO A 72 -0.95 3.24 4.78
N PHE A 73 -0.22 2.13 4.86
CA PHE A 73 0.70 1.66 3.81
C PHE A 73 0.50 0.17 3.53
N TYR A 74 0.97 -0.29 2.37
CA TYR A 74 0.78 -1.65 1.89
C TYR A 74 2.12 -2.37 1.73
N MET A 75 2.25 -3.55 2.31
CA MET A 75 3.41 -4.41 2.16
C MET A 75 3.09 -5.53 1.17
N VAL A 76 3.71 -5.49 0.00
CA VAL A 76 3.65 -6.57 -0.98
C VAL A 76 4.71 -7.61 -0.63
N ASN A 77 4.34 -8.89 -0.58
CA ASN A 77 5.27 -9.99 -0.35
C ASN A 77 5.19 -11.01 -1.48
N LEU A 78 6.33 -11.25 -2.11
CA LEU A 78 6.60 -12.35 -3.04
C LEU A 78 7.35 -13.44 -2.26
N ILE A 79 6.90 -14.69 -2.34
CA ILE A 79 7.48 -15.79 -1.57
C ILE A 79 7.78 -16.98 -2.46
N ARG A 80 9.00 -17.51 -2.35
CA ARG A 80 9.42 -18.80 -2.89
C ARG A 80 9.73 -19.71 -1.71
N TYR A 81 9.04 -20.84 -1.61
CA TYR A 81 9.22 -21.82 -0.55
C TYR A 81 10.33 -22.82 -0.87
N ARG A 82 10.90 -23.37 0.19
CA ARG A 82 11.74 -24.56 0.09
C ARG A 82 10.88 -25.78 -0.20
N GLU A 83 11.43 -26.73 -0.94
CA GLU A 83 10.82 -28.06 -1.09
C GLU A 83 10.65 -28.74 0.27
N LYS A 84 11.67 -28.65 1.14
CA LYS A 84 11.65 -29.14 2.52
C LYS A 84 12.08 -28.04 3.50
N ALA A 85 11.33 -27.88 4.59
CA ALA A 85 11.66 -26.90 5.62
C ALA A 85 12.98 -27.24 6.32
N LYS A 86 13.74 -26.21 6.69
CA LYS A 86 15.01 -26.33 7.41
C LYS A 86 15.06 -25.34 8.57
N TYR A 87 14.80 -25.83 9.78
CA TYR A 87 14.84 -24.97 10.96
C TYR A 87 16.26 -24.52 11.28
N PRO A 88 16.46 -23.24 11.68
CA PRO A 88 17.78 -22.71 12.04
C PRO A 88 18.44 -23.43 13.22
N ASP A 89 17.63 -23.93 14.17
CA ASP A 89 18.10 -24.68 15.34
C ASP A 89 18.49 -26.15 15.01
N GLY A 90 18.33 -26.56 13.75
CA GLY A 90 18.70 -27.89 13.28
C GLY A 90 17.72 -28.99 13.68
N ARG A 91 16.53 -28.69 14.21
CA ARG A 91 15.53 -29.73 14.51
C ARG A 91 15.11 -30.44 13.21
N GLU A 92 15.01 -31.75 13.28
CA GLU A 92 14.49 -32.55 12.17
C GLU A 92 13.00 -32.29 11.97
N THR A 93 12.57 -32.26 10.70
CA THR A 93 11.16 -32.07 10.33
C THR A 93 10.84 -32.79 9.02
N ASN A 94 9.57 -33.14 8.85
CA ASN A 94 9.02 -33.67 7.60
C ASN A 94 8.17 -32.65 6.86
N LEU A 95 8.07 -31.42 7.35
CA LEU A 95 7.30 -30.36 6.72
C LEU A 95 7.98 -29.87 5.43
N THR A 96 7.16 -29.61 4.42
CA THR A 96 7.53 -28.78 3.27
C THR A 96 7.72 -27.33 3.71
N GLY A 97 8.33 -26.50 2.85
CA GLY A 97 8.48 -25.08 3.17
C GLY A 97 7.16 -24.34 3.33
N ARG A 98 6.18 -24.66 2.47
CA ARG A 98 4.82 -24.11 2.52
C ARG A 98 4.09 -24.51 3.82
N GLU A 99 4.18 -25.78 4.24
CA GLU A 99 3.57 -26.24 5.50
C GLU A 99 4.23 -25.61 6.73
N ALA A 100 5.56 -25.43 6.72
CA ALA A 100 6.23 -24.70 7.79
C ALA A 100 5.76 -23.24 7.84
N ASN A 101 5.69 -22.55 6.70
CA ASN A 101 5.19 -21.16 6.66
C ASN A 101 3.72 -21.04 7.08
N ALA A 102 2.88 -22.05 6.85
CA ALA A 102 1.51 -22.05 7.34
C ALA A 102 1.42 -22.03 8.89
N LEU A 103 2.39 -22.61 9.60
CA LEU A 103 2.50 -22.50 11.06
C LEU A 103 2.89 -21.08 11.52
N TYR A 104 3.45 -20.27 10.61
CA TYR A 104 3.80 -18.88 10.91
C TYR A 104 2.59 -17.93 10.88
N ALA A 105 1.56 -18.19 10.08
CA ALA A 105 0.46 -17.27 9.77
C ALA A 105 0.11 -16.30 10.93
N PRO A 106 0.42 -14.99 10.81
CA PRO A 106 0.42 -14.05 11.94
C PRO A 106 -0.95 -13.38 12.15
N VAL A 107 -2.05 -14.10 11.92
CA VAL A 107 -3.40 -13.51 11.79
C VAL A 107 -3.81 -12.75 13.04
N GLU A 108 -3.55 -13.29 14.23
CA GLU A 108 -3.89 -12.62 15.49
C GLU A 108 -3.05 -11.37 15.75
N PHE A 109 -1.78 -11.36 15.32
CA PHE A 109 -0.89 -10.22 15.49
C PHE A 109 -1.28 -9.08 14.56
N LEU A 110 -1.58 -9.41 13.30
CA LEU A 110 -2.10 -8.44 12.34
C LEU A 110 -3.41 -7.82 12.84
N SER A 111 -4.35 -8.65 13.30
CA SER A 111 -5.63 -8.19 13.85
C SER A 111 -5.45 -7.29 15.09
N ALA A 112 -4.54 -7.66 16.00
CA ALA A 112 -4.28 -6.90 17.22
C ALA A 112 -3.80 -5.46 16.94
N ILE A 113 -3.06 -5.26 15.84
CA ILE A 113 -2.56 -3.93 15.45
C ILE A 113 -3.43 -3.23 14.40
N GLY A 114 -4.59 -3.79 14.01
CA GLY A 114 -5.45 -3.23 12.96
C GLY A 114 -4.96 -3.44 11.52
N ALA A 115 -3.98 -4.32 11.29
CA ALA A 115 -3.51 -4.69 9.96
C ALA A 115 -4.41 -5.75 9.30
N ARG A 116 -4.49 -5.74 7.96
CA ARG A 116 -5.37 -6.62 7.19
C ARG A 116 -4.63 -7.24 6.01
N VAL A 117 -4.82 -8.54 5.79
CA VAL A 117 -4.42 -9.16 4.51
C VAL A 117 -5.49 -8.78 3.48
N VAL A 118 -5.13 -7.90 2.54
CA VAL A 118 -6.08 -7.34 1.56
C VAL A 118 -5.97 -8.04 0.20
N PHE A 119 -4.89 -8.78 -0.05
CA PHE A 119 -4.75 -9.60 -1.25
C PHE A 119 -3.94 -10.85 -0.95
N MET A 120 -4.39 -12.02 -1.40
CA MET A 120 -3.66 -13.27 -1.21
C MET A 120 -3.93 -14.26 -2.33
N THR A 121 -2.86 -14.76 -2.94
CA THR A 121 -2.92 -15.74 -4.01
C THR A 121 -1.68 -16.63 -4.09
N GLU A 122 -1.88 -17.85 -4.57
CA GLU A 122 -0.82 -18.64 -5.20
C GLU A 122 -0.60 -18.14 -6.64
N VAL A 123 0.64 -18.15 -7.10
CA VAL A 123 1.00 -17.81 -8.47
C VAL A 123 0.66 -18.99 -9.38
N ASN A 124 -0.29 -18.81 -10.30
CA ASN A 124 -0.68 -19.87 -11.23
C ASN A 124 0.34 -20.02 -12.36
N ASN A 125 0.74 -18.90 -12.96
CA ASN A 125 1.72 -18.86 -14.03
C ASN A 125 2.47 -17.54 -14.05
N GLN A 126 3.80 -17.60 -14.17
CA GLN A 126 4.64 -16.41 -14.34
C GLN A 126 5.01 -16.29 -15.83
N ILE A 127 4.50 -15.26 -16.49
CA ILE A 127 4.61 -15.07 -17.95
C ILE A 127 5.73 -14.10 -18.35
N ASP A 128 6.30 -13.36 -17.39
CA ASP A 128 7.47 -12.49 -17.58
C ASP A 128 8.31 -12.45 -16.29
N GLY A 129 9.62 -12.29 -16.44
CA GLY A 129 10.65 -12.49 -15.42
C GLY A 129 10.93 -13.98 -15.13
N ASP A 130 12.20 -14.41 -15.15
CA ASP A 130 12.57 -15.85 -15.06
C ASP A 130 13.61 -16.18 -13.98
N GLU A 131 14.25 -15.17 -13.37
CA GLU A 131 15.31 -15.39 -12.35
C GLU A 131 14.81 -16.15 -11.12
N ILE A 132 13.58 -15.87 -10.69
CA ILE A 132 12.91 -16.50 -9.56
C ILE A 132 11.47 -16.73 -9.97
N LEU A 133 11.01 -17.98 -9.84
CA LEU A 133 9.61 -18.34 -9.96
C LEU A 133 8.99 -18.24 -8.57
N TRP A 134 8.04 -17.32 -8.41
CA TRP A 134 7.36 -17.09 -7.14
C TRP A 134 6.24 -18.10 -6.94
N ASP A 135 6.05 -18.55 -5.70
CA ASP A 135 4.95 -19.46 -5.34
C ASP A 135 3.73 -18.68 -4.87
N ASP A 136 3.92 -17.64 -4.05
CA ASP A 136 2.83 -16.83 -3.50
C ASP A 136 3.06 -15.33 -3.69
N PHE A 137 1.95 -14.59 -3.82
CA PHE A 137 1.89 -13.14 -3.79
C PHE A 137 0.83 -12.69 -2.77
N THR A 138 1.20 -11.80 -1.86
CA THR A 138 0.28 -11.28 -0.83
C THR A 138 0.48 -9.79 -0.62
N ILE A 139 -0.60 -9.09 -0.25
CA ILE A 139 -0.57 -7.69 0.13
C ILE A 139 -1.20 -7.56 1.50
N VAL A 140 -0.48 -6.92 2.41
CA VAL A 140 -0.94 -6.63 3.77
C VAL A 140 -0.99 -5.13 3.96
N GLU A 141 -2.16 -4.61 4.31
CA GLU A 141 -2.36 -3.24 4.75
C GLU A 141 -1.97 -3.11 6.22
N TYR A 142 -1.13 -2.13 6.53
CA TYR A 142 -0.76 -1.74 7.88
C TYR A 142 -1.22 -0.31 8.15
N PRO A 143 -1.75 -0.01 9.35
CA PRO A 143 -2.27 1.33 9.64
C PRO A 143 -1.16 2.38 9.74
N CYS A 144 0.02 2.01 10.24
CA CYS A 144 1.21 2.86 10.26
C CYS A 144 2.50 2.05 10.50
N PRO A 145 3.70 2.60 10.19
CA PRO A 145 4.98 1.94 10.45
C PRO A 145 5.21 1.53 11.91
N LEU A 146 4.76 2.33 12.87
CA LEU A 146 4.89 2.05 14.29
C LEU A 146 4.20 0.74 14.67
N ALA A 147 2.96 0.55 14.23
CA ALA A 147 2.19 -0.67 14.46
C ALA A 147 2.91 -1.90 13.88
N PHE A 148 3.44 -1.77 12.66
CA PHE A 148 4.23 -2.81 12.02
C PHE A 148 5.49 -3.18 12.82
N PHE A 149 6.30 -2.20 13.24
CA PHE A 149 7.51 -2.49 14.01
C PHE A 149 7.21 -3.00 15.42
N ALA A 150 6.12 -2.53 16.06
CA ALA A 150 5.65 -3.05 17.35
C ALA A 150 5.38 -4.54 17.24
N MET A 151 4.64 -4.97 16.21
CA MET A 151 4.40 -6.39 15.92
C MET A 151 5.70 -7.17 15.70
N LEU A 152 6.65 -6.67 14.91
CA LEU A 152 7.93 -7.35 14.69
C LEU A 152 8.79 -7.50 15.97
N SER A 153 8.58 -6.62 16.95
CA SER A 153 9.28 -6.65 18.24
C SER A 153 8.61 -7.54 19.29
N ASP A 154 7.36 -7.96 19.04
CA ASP A 154 6.61 -8.79 19.97
C ASP A 154 7.28 -10.17 20.14
N PRO A 155 7.58 -10.61 21.38
CA PRO A 155 8.26 -11.89 21.60
C PRO A 155 7.48 -13.10 21.09
N ALA A 156 6.15 -13.11 21.19
CA ALA A 156 5.34 -14.22 20.71
C ALA A 156 5.30 -14.26 19.18
N PHE A 157 5.36 -13.10 18.52
CA PHE A 157 5.56 -13.02 17.07
C PHE A 157 6.93 -13.57 16.67
N GLN A 158 8.01 -13.21 17.39
CA GLN A 158 9.37 -13.68 17.13
C GLN A 158 9.53 -15.19 17.31
N ASP A 159 8.91 -15.76 18.35
CA ASP A 159 8.89 -17.21 18.58
C ASP A 159 8.26 -17.97 17.42
N ARG A 160 7.30 -17.34 16.72
CA ARG A 160 6.63 -17.92 15.55
C ARG A 160 7.37 -17.68 14.24
N ALA A 161 8.11 -16.57 14.14
CA ALA A 161 8.89 -16.19 12.95
C ALA A 161 9.85 -17.28 12.47
N VAL A 162 10.35 -18.13 13.38
CA VAL A 162 11.21 -19.29 13.07
C VAL A 162 10.60 -20.24 12.02
N HIS A 163 9.28 -20.34 11.96
CA HIS A 163 8.58 -21.19 10.99
C HIS A 163 8.66 -20.63 9.56
N LYS A 164 8.57 -19.30 9.40
CA LYS A 164 8.77 -18.63 8.12
C LYS A 164 10.22 -18.75 7.66
N GLU A 165 11.18 -18.53 8.56
CA GLU A 165 12.61 -18.72 8.26
C GLU A 165 12.91 -20.17 7.82
N ALA A 166 12.28 -21.16 8.47
CA ALA A 166 12.45 -22.56 8.09
C ALA A 166 11.86 -22.88 6.72
N GLY A 167 10.75 -22.25 6.34
CA GLY A 167 9.99 -22.59 5.14
C GLY A 167 10.35 -21.81 3.88
N VAL A 168 10.80 -20.57 4.03
CA VAL A 168 11.05 -19.65 2.91
C VAL A 168 12.46 -19.84 2.35
N GLU A 169 12.55 -20.03 1.04
CA GLU A 169 13.82 -20.04 0.31
C GLU A 169 14.24 -18.62 -0.05
N ARG A 170 13.32 -17.84 -0.62
CA ARG A 170 13.49 -16.42 -0.94
C ARG A 170 12.20 -15.66 -0.74
N THR A 171 12.33 -14.38 -0.41
CA THR A 171 11.21 -13.45 -0.34
C THR A 171 11.65 -12.06 -0.73
N ILE A 172 10.75 -11.31 -1.35
CA ILE A 172 10.84 -9.85 -1.47
C ILE A 172 9.64 -9.26 -0.74
N SER A 173 9.88 -8.32 0.16
CA SER A 173 8.86 -7.51 0.84
C SER A 173 9.04 -6.07 0.41
N ILE A 174 8.02 -5.47 -0.17
CA ILE A 174 8.06 -4.14 -0.80
C ILE A 174 7.06 -3.24 -0.11
N VAL A 175 7.52 -2.08 0.36
CA VAL A 175 6.67 -1.04 0.95
C VAL A 175 6.10 -0.20 -0.18
N THR A 176 4.78 -0.02 -0.16
CA THR A 176 4.05 0.67 -1.22
C THR A 176 2.93 1.53 -0.66
N ASP A 177 2.55 2.55 -1.43
CA ASP A 177 1.33 3.34 -1.23
C ASP A 177 0.30 2.96 -2.28
N LEU A 178 -0.98 2.90 -1.89
CA LEU A 178 -2.06 2.65 -2.83
C LEU A 178 -2.37 3.90 -3.64
N LEU A 179 -2.40 3.73 -4.97
CA LEU A 179 -2.83 4.77 -5.89
C LEU A 179 -4.36 4.77 -5.99
N PRO A 180 -4.99 5.96 -6.01
CA PRO A 180 -6.42 6.05 -6.26
C PRO A 180 -6.69 5.64 -7.70
N ILE A 181 -7.59 4.67 -7.87
CA ILE A 181 -8.10 4.23 -9.18
C ILE A 181 -9.62 4.30 -9.16
N PRO A 182 -10.28 4.56 -10.31
CA PRO A 182 -11.73 4.58 -10.36
C PRO A 182 -12.29 3.17 -10.16
N SER A 183 -13.40 3.06 -9.41
CA SER A 183 -14.12 1.80 -9.29
C SER A 183 -14.62 1.33 -10.68
N PRO A 184 -14.64 0.02 -10.95
CA PRO A 184 -15.07 -0.51 -12.24
C PRO A 184 -16.56 -0.29 -12.47
N ALA A 185 -16.95 0.01 -13.71
CA ALA A 185 -18.36 0.15 -14.10
C ALA A 185 -19.11 -1.18 -14.13
N ASP A 186 -18.39 -2.27 -14.42
CA ASP A 186 -18.92 -3.64 -14.53
C ASP A 186 -18.04 -4.61 -13.71
N PRO A 187 -18.14 -4.59 -12.36
CA PRO A 187 -17.27 -5.38 -11.49
C PRO A 187 -17.41 -6.90 -11.67
N ASP A 188 -18.60 -7.38 -12.06
CA ASP A 188 -18.83 -8.81 -12.31
C ASP A 188 -18.52 -9.22 -13.76
N GLN A 189 -18.12 -8.26 -14.60
CA GLN A 189 -17.74 -8.45 -16.00
C GLN A 189 -18.83 -9.11 -16.84
N SER A 190 -20.10 -8.93 -16.45
CA SER A 190 -21.25 -9.52 -17.14
C SER A 190 -21.45 -8.95 -18.55
N GLU A 191 -21.01 -7.73 -18.80
CA GLU A 191 -21.07 -7.03 -20.09
C GLU A 191 -19.73 -7.07 -20.86
N ALA A 192 -18.71 -7.76 -20.33
CA ALA A 192 -17.44 -7.94 -21.01
C ALA A 192 -17.62 -8.68 -22.35
N ALA A 193 -16.81 -8.35 -23.36
CA ALA A 193 -16.83 -9.04 -24.65
C ALA A 193 -16.57 -10.56 -24.54
N PHE A 194 -15.80 -10.95 -23.53
CA PHE A 194 -15.51 -12.33 -23.16
C PHE A 194 -15.76 -12.52 -21.66
N PRO A 195 -17.03 -12.67 -21.24
CA PRO A 195 -17.39 -12.71 -19.84
C PRO A 195 -16.90 -14.01 -19.18
N PRO A 196 -16.61 -14.00 -17.86
CA PRO A 196 -16.11 -15.16 -17.16
C PRO A 196 -17.11 -16.32 -17.17
N THR A 197 -16.59 -17.55 -17.29
CA THR A 197 -17.38 -18.79 -17.23
C THR A 197 -16.75 -19.78 -16.25
N ALA A 198 -17.42 -20.90 -15.97
CA ALA A 198 -16.84 -21.94 -15.11
C ALA A 198 -15.59 -22.58 -15.74
N GLU A 199 -15.55 -22.69 -17.07
CA GLU A 199 -14.44 -23.28 -17.83
C GLU A 199 -13.31 -22.27 -18.15
N ASP A 200 -13.64 -20.98 -18.24
CA ASP A 200 -12.70 -19.88 -18.45
C ASP A 200 -12.99 -18.73 -17.48
N PRO A 201 -12.63 -18.89 -16.19
CA PRO A 201 -12.92 -17.89 -15.17
C PRO A 201 -12.02 -16.66 -15.32
N ALA A 202 -12.51 -15.53 -14.82
CA ALA A 202 -11.72 -14.32 -14.64
C ALA A 202 -10.50 -14.58 -13.74
N PHE A 203 -9.47 -13.77 -13.92
CA PHE A 203 -8.21 -13.88 -13.19
C PHE A 203 -7.56 -12.52 -13.04
N ASP A 204 -6.61 -12.39 -12.11
CA ASP A 204 -5.82 -11.16 -11.98
C ASP A 204 -4.46 -11.33 -12.66
N LEU A 205 -4.04 -10.29 -13.38
CA LEU A 205 -2.71 -10.14 -13.91
C LEU A 205 -1.94 -9.13 -13.05
N ILE A 206 -0.92 -9.61 -12.35
CA ILE A 206 -0.05 -8.80 -11.51
C ILE A 206 1.20 -8.42 -12.32
N HIS A 207 1.53 -7.14 -12.32
CA HIS A 207 2.79 -6.60 -12.81
C HIS A 207 3.57 -6.00 -11.65
N VAL A 208 4.83 -6.40 -11.46
CA VAL A 208 5.80 -5.75 -10.56
C VAL A 208 6.90 -5.19 -11.46
N MET A 209 7.09 -3.87 -11.47
CA MET A 209 7.84 -3.21 -12.54
C MET A 209 8.91 -2.24 -12.01
N ASP A 210 10.05 -2.25 -12.68
CA ASP A 210 11.17 -1.32 -12.55
C ASP A 210 11.40 -0.72 -13.94
N PHE A 211 11.42 0.61 -14.03
CA PHE A 211 11.57 1.35 -15.27
C PHE A 211 13.03 1.76 -15.46
N HIS A 212 13.45 1.87 -16.71
CA HIS A 212 14.70 2.56 -16.99
C HIS A 212 14.59 4.06 -16.66
N ASP A 213 15.66 4.64 -16.12
CA ASP A 213 15.80 6.10 -15.97
C ASP A 213 15.50 6.84 -17.29
N ILE A 214 16.01 6.29 -18.39
CA ILE A 214 15.75 6.74 -19.76
C ILE A 214 15.29 5.53 -20.58
N ALA A 215 14.14 5.64 -21.26
CA ALA A 215 13.59 4.57 -22.07
C ALA A 215 14.55 4.11 -23.18
N GLN A 216 14.73 2.79 -23.32
CA GLN A 216 15.69 2.17 -24.23
C GLN A 216 15.03 1.79 -25.56
N TYR A 217 14.70 2.78 -26.39
CA TYR A 217 14.12 2.52 -27.71
C TYR A 217 15.12 1.94 -28.72
N GLY A 218 14.62 1.13 -29.66
CA GLY A 218 15.43 0.55 -30.72
C GLY A 218 15.97 1.60 -31.71
N PRO A 219 17.08 1.30 -32.42
CA PRO A 219 17.85 2.29 -33.21
C PRO A 219 17.12 2.90 -34.41
N ASN A 220 15.97 2.34 -34.81
CA ASN A 220 15.18 2.81 -35.97
C ASN A 220 13.87 3.49 -35.56
N THR A 221 13.72 3.83 -34.28
CA THR A 221 12.56 4.58 -33.79
C THR A 221 12.85 6.09 -33.85
N ASN A 222 11.83 6.89 -34.12
CA ASN A 222 11.92 8.36 -34.11
C ASN A 222 11.18 8.92 -32.89
N GLU A 223 11.36 8.28 -31.74
CA GLU A 223 10.79 8.72 -30.47
C GLU A 223 11.72 9.76 -29.82
N PRO A 224 11.19 10.85 -29.25
CA PRO A 224 12.00 11.71 -28.40
C PRO A 224 12.44 10.97 -27.14
N GLU A 225 13.54 11.43 -26.55
CA GLU A 225 14.01 10.95 -25.26
C GLU A 225 12.92 11.17 -24.20
N ARG A 226 12.67 10.13 -23.41
CA ARG A 226 11.70 10.10 -22.31
C ARG A 226 12.19 9.15 -21.24
N THR A 227 11.68 9.31 -20.03
CA THR A 227 11.86 8.33 -18.95
C THR A 227 11.15 7.01 -19.28
N GLY A 228 11.55 5.91 -18.65
CA GLY A 228 10.86 4.64 -18.78
C GLY A 228 9.39 4.73 -18.33
N LYS A 229 9.10 5.51 -17.28
CA LYS A 229 7.72 5.77 -16.81
C LYS A 229 6.86 6.49 -17.86
N GLU A 230 7.39 7.51 -18.52
CA GLU A 230 6.67 8.19 -19.62
C GLU A 230 6.46 7.26 -20.82
N ALA A 231 7.44 6.41 -21.15
CA ALA A 231 7.28 5.39 -22.17
C ALA A 231 6.17 4.38 -21.79
N TRP A 232 6.11 3.95 -20.53
CA TRP A 232 5.04 3.09 -20.04
C TRP A 232 3.66 3.74 -20.17
N GLN A 233 3.54 5.03 -19.90
CA GLN A 233 2.30 5.78 -20.10
C GLN A 233 1.87 5.82 -21.57
N MET A 234 2.83 5.95 -22.51
CA MET A 234 2.52 5.85 -23.95
C MET A 234 1.98 4.47 -24.31
N TYR A 235 2.56 3.40 -23.76
CA TYR A 235 2.06 2.04 -23.94
C TYR A 235 0.64 1.87 -23.39
N GLN A 236 0.38 2.33 -22.17
CA GLN A 236 -0.96 2.26 -21.59
C GLN A 236 -1.97 3.04 -22.44
N ALA A 237 -1.65 4.27 -22.84
CA ALA A 237 -2.54 5.10 -23.66
C ALA A 237 -2.90 4.43 -25.01
N SER A 238 -1.96 3.72 -25.64
CA SER A 238 -2.22 2.98 -26.89
C SER A 238 -3.17 1.78 -26.74
N GLY A 239 -3.24 1.17 -25.55
CA GLY A 239 -4.00 -0.07 -25.31
C GLY A 239 -5.15 0.05 -24.32
N GLN A 240 -5.35 1.22 -23.69
CA GLN A 240 -6.33 1.41 -22.62
C GLN A 240 -7.77 1.22 -23.13
N GLY A 241 -8.08 1.75 -24.31
CA GLY A 241 -9.39 1.56 -24.95
C GLY A 241 -9.70 0.08 -25.18
N ALA A 242 -8.79 -0.64 -25.84
CA ALA A 242 -8.93 -2.07 -26.09
C ALA A 242 -9.10 -2.89 -24.79
N SER A 243 -8.32 -2.58 -23.74
CA SER A 243 -8.43 -3.26 -22.46
C SER A 243 -9.81 -3.04 -21.80
N ALA A 244 -10.29 -1.80 -21.79
CA ALA A 244 -11.59 -1.45 -21.20
C ALA A 244 -12.76 -2.01 -22.02
N ASP A 245 -12.69 -1.94 -23.36
CA ASP A 245 -13.71 -2.47 -24.27
C ASP A 245 -13.85 -4.00 -24.17
N LEU A 246 -12.78 -4.70 -23.77
CA LEU A 246 -12.78 -6.13 -23.48
C LEU A 246 -13.27 -6.46 -22.05
N GLY A 247 -13.62 -5.44 -21.24
CA GLY A 247 -14.12 -5.59 -19.88
C GLY A 247 -13.04 -5.76 -18.82
N HIS A 248 -11.78 -5.49 -19.13
CA HIS A 248 -10.68 -5.55 -18.16
C HIS A 248 -10.54 -4.23 -17.41
N TYR A 249 -10.19 -4.29 -16.13
CA TYR A 249 -10.04 -3.10 -15.30
C TYR A 249 -8.94 -3.28 -14.26
N SER A 250 -8.35 -2.17 -13.79
CA SER A 250 -7.37 -2.24 -12.70
C SER A 250 -8.07 -2.41 -11.36
N THR A 251 -7.55 -3.31 -10.52
CA THR A 251 -8.02 -3.53 -9.14
C THR A 251 -7.07 -2.93 -8.11
N ALA A 252 -5.82 -2.68 -8.46
CA ALA A 252 -4.88 -1.92 -7.65
C ALA A 252 -3.76 -1.32 -8.49
N GLY A 253 -3.37 -0.09 -8.17
CA GLY A 253 -2.08 0.48 -8.51
C GLY A 253 -1.33 0.81 -7.22
N LEU A 254 -0.05 0.43 -7.12
CA LEU A 254 0.74 0.58 -5.91
C LEU A 254 2.07 1.25 -6.29
N LEU A 255 2.32 2.42 -5.70
CA LEU A 255 3.59 3.13 -5.88
C LEU A 255 4.62 2.59 -4.90
N VAL A 256 5.80 2.20 -5.40
CA VAL A 256 6.83 1.63 -4.55
C VAL A 256 7.61 2.72 -3.81
N GLN A 257 7.64 2.61 -2.48
CA GLN A 257 8.47 3.44 -1.62
C GLN A 257 9.87 2.84 -1.43
N GLY A 258 9.96 1.51 -1.42
CA GLY A 258 11.23 0.78 -1.41
C GLY A 258 11.08 -0.67 -0.97
N VAL A 259 12.10 -1.47 -1.26
CA VAL A 259 12.21 -2.85 -0.78
C VAL A 259 12.57 -2.83 0.71
N PHE A 260 11.79 -3.52 1.55
CA PHE A 260 12.04 -3.70 2.98
C PHE A 260 12.97 -4.90 3.25
N ILE A 261 12.64 -6.04 2.64
CA ILE A 261 13.45 -7.28 2.65
C ILE A 261 13.58 -7.74 1.20
N GLY A 262 14.76 -8.10 0.75
CA GLY A 262 14.92 -8.59 -0.61
C GLY A 262 16.35 -8.43 -1.14
N ASP A 263 16.45 -8.35 -2.46
CA ASP A 263 17.70 -8.01 -3.14
C ASP A 263 17.85 -6.49 -3.31
N ASP A 264 18.95 -6.09 -3.95
CA ASP A 264 19.30 -4.69 -4.20
C ASP A 264 18.47 -4.05 -5.34
N ARG A 265 17.49 -4.77 -5.92
CA ARG A 265 16.69 -4.20 -7.01
C ARG A 265 15.78 -3.11 -6.48
N THR A 266 15.61 -2.11 -7.33
CA THR A 266 14.55 -1.12 -7.19
C THR A 266 13.32 -1.62 -7.92
N TRP A 267 12.16 -1.25 -7.41
CA TRP A 267 10.88 -1.38 -8.08
C TRP A 267 10.23 -0.01 -8.03
N ASP A 268 9.45 0.33 -9.06
CA ASP A 268 8.78 1.63 -9.16
C ASP A 268 7.29 1.49 -8.91
N GLU A 269 6.66 0.46 -9.47
CA GLU A 269 5.21 0.34 -9.48
C GLU A 269 4.75 -1.12 -9.53
N ILE A 270 3.64 -1.40 -8.86
CA ILE A 270 2.94 -2.67 -8.93
C ILE A 270 1.52 -2.40 -9.42
N GLN A 271 1.07 -3.14 -10.42
CA GLN A 271 -0.28 -3.03 -10.97
C GLN A 271 -0.98 -4.38 -10.92
N ILE A 272 -2.24 -4.38 -10.54
CA ILE A 272 -3.12 -5.54 -10.61
C ILE A 272 -4.27 -5.20 -11.55
N VAL A 273 -4.46 -6.03 -12.57
CA VAL A 273 -5.48 -5.88 -13.60
C VAL A 273 -6.37 -7.11 -13.60
N HIS A 274 -7.65 -6.91 -13.37
CA HIS A 274 -8.67 -7.95 -13.47
C HIS A 274 -8.98 -8.22 -14.95
N MET A 275 -8.72 -9.45 -15.37
CA MET A 275 -8.93 -9.95 -16.72
C MET A 275 -10.20 -10.78 -16.76
N SER A 276 -11.04 -10.54 -17.77
CA SER A 276 -12.38 -11.15 -17.83
C SER A 276 -12.35 -12.66 -18.05
N SER A 277 -11.35 -13.14 -18.79
CA SER A 277 -11.14 -14.54 -19.13
C SER A 277 -9.82 -14.69 -19.88
N LYS A 278 -9.34 -15.93 -20.09
CA LYS A 278 -8.17 -16.17 -20.95
C LYS A 278 -8.47 -15.81 -22.41
N ALA A 279 -9.71 -16.02 -22.87
CA ALA A 279 -10.14 -15.58 -24.20
C ALA A 279 -10.07 -14.04 -24.34
N GLY A 280 -10.54 -13.30 -23.33
CA GLY A 280 -10.44 -11.83 -23.30
C GLY A 280 -8.99 -11.36 -23.28
N PHE A 281 -8.15 -11.97 -22.45
CA PHE A 281 -6.73 -11.64 -22.42
C PHE A 281 -6.02 -11.95 -23.75
N GLN A 282 -6.35 -13.05 -24.41
CA GLN A 282 -5.83 -13.37 -25.74
C GLN A 282 -6.29 -12.32 -26.78
N ALA A 283 -7.56 -11.91 -26.74
CA ALA A 283 -8.06 -10.84 -27.60
C ALA A 283 -7.32 -9.51 -27.36
N LEU A 284 -7.01 -9.18 -26.10
CA LEU A 284 -6.17 -8.01 -25.78
C LEU A 284 -4.77 -8.16 -26.36
N LEU A 285 -4.17 -9.34 -26.30
CA LEU A 285 -2.86 -9.59 -26.91
C LEU A 285 -2.91 -9.49 -28.43
N ASP A 286 -4.02 -9.82 -29.08
CA ASP A 286 -4.18 -9.75 -30.53
C ASP A 286 -4.60 -8.36 -31.05
N ASP A 287 -4.93 -7.43 -30.15
CA ASP A 287 -5.35 -6.07 -30.48
C ASP A 287 -4.26 -5.26 -31.21
N GLU A 288 -4.65 -4.62 -32.32
CA GLU A 288 -3.72 -3.89 -33.19
C GLU A 288 -3.11 -2.66 -32.49
N THR A 289 -3.91 -1.89 -31.74
CA THR A 289 -3.39 -0.65 -31.12
C THR A 289 -2.41 -0.96 -30.00
N ARG A 290 -2.67 -2.03 -29.24
CA ARG A 290 -1.72 -2.56 -28.25
C ARG A 290 -0.44 -3.09 -28.89
N GLN A 291 -0.54 -3.83 -30.01
CA GLN A 291 0.63 -4.34 -30.73
C GLN A 291 1.48 -3.20 -31.30
N GLU A 292 0.84 -2.18 -31.86
CA GLU A 292 1.50 -0.97 -32.33
C GLU A 292 2.23 -0.26 -31.19
N GLY A 293 1.66 -0.14 -29.99
CA GLY A 293 2.30 0.49 -28.84
C GLY A 293 3.32 -0.37 -28.07
N ARG A 294 3.44 -1.66 -28.38
CA ARG A 294 4.24 -2.64 -27.61
C ARG A 294 5.72 -2.24 -27.48
N TYR A 295 6.28 -1.54 -28.46
CA TYR A 295 7.68 -1.11 -28.39
C TYR A 295 7.93 -0.10 -27.27
N HIS A 296 6.92 0.69 -26.86
CA HIS A 296 7.04 1.56 -25.68
C HIS A 296 7.17 0.74 -24.39
N ARG A 297 6.42 -0.36 -24.23
CA ARG A 297 6.60 -1.30 -23.09
C ARG A 297 8.01 -1.84 -23.03
N LEU A 298 8.54 -2.30 -24.17
CA LEU A 298 9.89 -2.90 -24.24
C LEU A 298 10.98 -1.88 -23.93
N ALA A 299 10.80 -0.62 -24.34
CA ALA A 299 11.73 0.46 -24.02
C ALA A 299 11.63 0.94 -22.57
N ALA A 300 10.45 0.82 -21.96
CA ALA A 300 10.18 1.29 -20.61
C ALA A 300 10.79 0.41 -19.51
N LEU A 301 10.59 -0.90 -19.61
CA LEU A 301 10.83 -1.85 -18.52
C LEU A 301 12.30 -2.29 -18.46
N GLN A 302 12.90 -2.11 -17.29
CA GLN A 302 14.23 -2.64 -16.97
C GLN A 302 14.13 -4.04 -16.39
N ASN A 303 13.31 -4.21 -15.35
CA ASN A 303 12.97 -5.50 -14.76
C ASN A 303 11.46 -5.58 -14.61
N ASN A 304 10.89 -6.76 -14.80
CA ASN A 304 9.48 -6.97 -14.44
C ASN A 304 9.19 -8.42 -14.06
N TYR A 305 8.19 -8.60 -13.22
CA TYR A 305 7.45 -9.86 -13.10
C TYR A 305 6.04 -9.64 -13.60
N SER A 306 5.54 -10.58 -14.41
CA SER A 306 4.14 -10.62 -14.81
C SER A 306 3.56 -11.98 -14.44
N MET A 307 2.53 -12.01 -13.60
CA MET A 307 1.98 -13.23 -13.01
C MET A 307 0.47 -13.30 -13.17
N ILE A 308 -0.02 -14.43 -13.66
CA ILE A 308 -1.44 -14.79 -13.71
C ILE A 308 -1.79 -15.48 -12.39
N VAL A 309 -2.85 -15.01 -11.74
CA VAL A 309 -3.25 -15.46 -10.42
C VAL A 309 -4.76 -15.58 -10.26
N TYR A 310 -5.20 -16.40 -9.30
CA TYR A 310 -6.60 -16.59 -8.93
C TYR A 310 -6.73 -16.32 -7.43
N PRO A 311 -6.99 -15.06 -7.04
CA PRO A 311 -6.88 -14.67 -5.65
C PRO A 311 -7.92 -15.37 -4.76
N THR A 312 -7.47 -15.77 -3.59
CA THR A 312 -8.33 -16.26 -2.49
C THR A 312 -8.86 -15.12 -1.62
N ILE A 313 -8.12 -14.01 -1.59
CA ILE A 313 -8.54 -12.74 -0.99
C ILE A 313 -8.23 -11.66 -2.04
N SER A 314 -9.24 -10.86 -2.38
CA SER A 314 -9.10 -9.67 -3.22
C SER A 314 -9.99 -8.58 -2.64
N GLU A 315 -9.50 -7.98 -1.57
CA GLU A 315 -10.14 -6.92 -0.79
C GLU A 315 -9.23 -5.69 -0.76
N MET A 316 -8.52 -5.45 -1.88
CA MET A 316 -7.83 -4.19 -2.15
C MET A 316 -8.90 -3.11 -2.08
N SER A 317 -9.04 -2.53 -0.90
CA SER A 317 -10.08 -1.56 -0.61
C SER A 317 -9.71 -0.35 -1.45
N ASP A 318 -10.65 0.24 -2.18
CA ASP A 318 -10.61 1.70 -2.33
C ASP A 318 -10.45 2.20 -0.90
N SER A 319 -9.35 2.91 -0.61
CA SER A 319 -9.09 3.50 0.70
C SER A 319 -10.13 4.60 0.98
N THR A 320 -11.39 4.22 1.13
CA THR A 320 -12.45 5.00 1.75
C THR A 320 -12.63 4.62 3.21
N SER A 321 -11.69 3.89 3.82
CA SER A 321 -11.70 3.58 5.24
C SER A 321 -10.32 3.75 5.88
N SER A 322 -9.78 4.97 5.83
CA SER A 322 -9.03 5.64 6.92
C SER A 322 -8.17 6.77 6.33
N GLY A 323 -8.77 7.95 6.16
CA GLY A 323 -8.10 9.18 5.70
C GLY A 323 -8.85 9.85 4.54
N ASP A 324 -9.97 10.50 4.83
CA ASP A 324 -10.69 11.49 4.00
C ASP A 324 -10.40 11.49 2.49
N ASN A 325 -10.96 10.49 1.79
CA ASN A 325 -11.41 10.67 0.42
C ASN A 325 -12.89 10.23 0.35
N GLN A 326 -13.71 10.79 1.25
CA GLN A 326 -15.13 10.81 1.00
C GLN A 326 -15.32 11.52 -0.34
N LEU A 327 -15.89 10.81 -1.33
CA LEU A 327 -16.63 11.47 -2.39
C LEU A 327 -17.62 12.39 -1.68
N LEU A 328 -17.29 13.68 -1.65
CA LEU A 328 -18.09 14.65 -0.94
C LEU A 328 -19.49 14.61 -1.57
N PRO A 329 -20.57 14.56 -0.77
CA PRO A 329 -21.91 14.47 -1.33
C PRO A 329 -22.16 15.62 -2.31
N VAL A 330 -22.54 15.31 -3.55
CA VAL A 330 -22.82 16.35 -4.55
C VAL A 330 -24.23 16.89 -4.32
N THR A 331 -24.33 18.17 -3.99
CA THR A 331 -25.62 18.86 -3.77
C THR A 331 -26.32 19.14 -5.09
N LEU A 332 -27.59 19.57 -5.04
CA LEU A 332 -28.38 19.83 -6.25
C LEU A 332 -27.80 20.99 -7.10
N ASP A 333 -27.10 21.93 -6.48
CA ASP A 333 -26.40 23.01 -7.17
C ASP A 333 -25.00 22.62 -7.67
N GLY A 334 -24.54 21.40 -7.37
CA GLY A 334 -23.26 20.85 -7.81
C GLY A 334 -22.08 21.07 -6.88
N THR A 335 -22.30 21.60 -5.67
CA THR A 335 -21.25 21.67 -4.63
C THR A 335 -20.81 20.25 -4.27
N GLY A 336 -19.50 20.01 -4.27
CA GLY A 336 -18.91 18.67 -4.06
C GLY A 336 -18.50 17.94 -5.35
N THR A 337 -18.84 18.46 -6.53
CA THR A 337 -18.47 17.83 -7.82
C THR A 337 -16.95 17.78 -7.95
N LEU A 338 -16.40 16.61 -8.32
CA LEU A 338 -14.96 16.47 -8.54
C LEU A 338 -14.48 17.39 -9.69
N CYS A 339 -13.38 18.10 -9.48
CA CYS A 339 -12.83 19.04 -10.46
C CYS A 339 -11.29 18.99 -10.50
N LYS A 340 -10.71 19.36 -11.64
CA LYS A 340 -9.28 19.67 -11.77
C LYS A 340 -9.06 21.16 -11.96
N THR A 341 -10.03 21.86 -12.53
CA THR A 341 -9.99 23.27 -12.91
C THR A 341 -11.35 23.91 -12.64
N ASP A 342 -11.40 25.25 -12.55
CA ASP A 342 -12.65 25.98 -12.35
C ASP A 342 -13.67 25.72 -13.49
N ASP A 343 -13.19 25.36 -14.69
CA ASP A 343 -14.02 25.02 -15.86
C ASP A 343 -14.78 23.68 -15.72
N ASP A 344 -14.36 22.81 -14.79
CA ASP A 344 -15.04 21.53 -14.52
C ASP A 344 -16.30 21.73 -13.67
N CYS A 345 -16.51 22.93 -13.11
CA CYS A 345 -17.65 23.22 -12.26
C CYS A 345 -18.91 23.59 -13.06
N PRO A 346 -20.12 23.23 -12.58
CA PRO A 346 -21.36 23.35 -13.35
C PRO A 346 -21.83 24.79 -13.63
N GLY A 347 -21.10 25.79 -13.12
CA GLY A 347 -21.03 27.13 -13.70
C GLY A 347 -22.35 27.88 -13.69
N ASN A 348 -22.64 28.53 -12.55
CA ASN A 348 -23.58 29.67 -12.39
C ASN A 348 -23.62 30.14 -10.92
N VAL A 349 -23.41 29.22 -9.99
CA VAL A 349 -23.38 29.46 -8.54
C VAL A 349 -22.19 28.71 -7.92
N VAL A 350 -21.96 27.47 -8.35
CA VAL A 350 -20.77 26.68 -8.01
C VAL A 350 -19.76 26.87 -9.14
N ASN A 351 -18.67 27.57 -8.84
CA ASN A 351 -17.79 28.18 -9.85
C ASN A 351 -16.30 28.03 -9.54
N LYS A 352 -15.94 27.48 -8.38
CA LYS A 352 -14.55 27.41 -7.93
C LYS A 352 -14.15 25.97 -7.63
N CYS A 353 -13.02 25.54 -8.16
CA CYS A 353 -12.41 24.26 -7.82
C CYS A 353 -11.45 24.43 -6.64
N LEU A 354 -11.86 23.99 -5.44
CA LEU A 354 -10.99 23.96 -4.27
C LEU A 354 -10.12 22.72 -4.30
N LYS A 355 -8.82 22.93 -4.48
CA LYS A 355 -7.82 21.86 -4.56
C LYS A 355 -6.52 22.28 -3.91
N LYS A 356 -5.71 21.27 -3.58
CA LYS A 356 -4.29 21.41 -3.31
C LYS A 356 -3.50 21.26 -4.62
N ASP A 357 -2.29 21.81 -4.68
CA ASP A 357 -1.47 21.80 -5.90
C ASP A 357 -1.31 20.39 -6.48
N ASN A 358 -1.59 20.25 -7.78
CA ASN A 358 -1.53 19.00 -8.56
C ASN A 358 -2.44 17.84 -8.08
N GLU A 359 -3.42 18.10 -7.20
CA GLU A 359 -4.44 17.14 -6.78
C GLU A 359 -5.81 17.44 -7.44
N PHE A 360 -6.73 16.48 -7.39
CA PHE A 360 -8.14 16.72 -7.70
C PHE A 360 -8.78 17.49 -6.55
N GLY A 361 -9.70 18.40 -6.87
CA GLY A 361 -10.46 19.18 -5.90
C GLY A 361 -11.95 18.88 -5.97
N PHE A 362 -12.72 19.69 -5.25
CA PHE A 362 -14.16 19.71 -5.37
C PHE A 362 -14.68 21.12 -5.72
N CYS A 363 -15.77 21.15 -6.45
CA CYS A 363 -16.46 22.37 -6.83
C CYS A 363 -17.18 22.97 -5.62
N THR A 364 -16.92 24.25 -5.36
CA THR A 364 -17.58 25.04 -4.32
C THR A 364 -18.22 26.29 -4.91
N ARG A 365 -19.12 26.88 -4.12
CA ARG A 365 -19.60 28.24 -4.31
C ARG A 365 -18.67 29.19 -3.57
N GLU A 366 -17.89 29.97 -4.32
CA GLU A 366 -17.12 31.09 -3.78
C GLU A 366 -18.05 32.31 -3.59
N GLY A 367 -17.89 33.07 -2.50
CA GLY A 367 -18.77 34.20 -2.17
C GLY A 367 -20.15 33.79 -1.63
N CYS A 368 -20.24 32.68 -0.89
CA CYS A 368 -21.44 32.29 -0.16
C CYS A 368 -21.74 33.23 1.03
N ASN A 369 -23.01 33.34 1.39
CA ASN A 369 -23.49 33.88 2.66
C ASN A 369 -23.96 32.76 3.57
N ALA A 370 -24.16 33.08 4.84
CA ALA A 370 -24.68 32.14 5.81
C ALA A 370 -26.03 31.53 5.38
N GLY A 371 -26.14 30.20 5.40
CA GLY A 371 -27.29 29.40 5.04
C GLY A 371 -27.46 29.14 3.55
N GLU A 372 -26.53 29.61 2.72
CA GLU A 372 -26.61 29.42 1.27
C GLU A 372 -26.01 28.10 0.77
N CYS A 373 -25.21 27.44 1.60
CA CYS A 373 -24.65 26.13 1.30
C CYS A 373 -25.69 25.04 1.61
N GLN A 374 -25.88 24.11 0.67
CA GLN A 374 -26.75 22.95 0.91
C GLN A 374 -26.03 21.93 1.79
N ALA A 375 -26.76 21.25 2.68
CA ALA A 375 -26.17 20.20 3.51
C ALA A 375 -25.53 19.10 2.63
N PRO A 376 -24.33 18.60 2.97
CA PRO A 376 -23.63 18.75 4.25
C PRO A 376 -22.63 19.92 4.34
N TYR A 377 -22.70 20.92 3.45
CA TYR A 377 -21.75 22.04 3.42
C TYR A 377 -22.24 23.24 4.25
N VAL A 378 -21.29 23.98 4.80
CA VAL A 378 -21.50 25.27 5.50
C VAL A 378 -20.63 26.34 4.86
N CYS A 379 -21.03 27.61 4.99
CA CYS A 379 -20.29 28.74 4.45
C CYS A 379 -19.24 29.20 5.45
N CYS A 380 -17.96 29.03 5.11
CA CYS A 380 -16.87 29.61 5.90
C CYS A 380 -16.49 30.98 5.35
N HIS A 381 -16.47 31.98 6.22
CA HIS A 381 -16.20 33.39 5.91
C HIS A 381 -15.43 34.07 7.06
N ASP A 382 -15.06 35.35 6.89
CA ASP A 382 -14.43 36.20 7.93
C ASP A 382 -13.19 35.59 8.61
N CYS A 383 -12.34 34.91 7.84
CA CYS A 383 -11.07 34.35 8.32
C CYS A 383 -10.07 35.44 8.77
N ASN A 384 -9.14 35.06 9.64
CA ASN A 384 -8.05 35.92 10.09
C ASN A 384 -7.30 36.52 8.89
N GLY A 385 -7.14 37.85 8.85
CA GLY A 385 -6.60 38.55 7.68
C GLY A 385 -5.20 38.12 7.23
N PHE A 386 -4.37 37.55 8.11
CA PHE A 386 -3.08 36.96 7.69
C PHE A 386 -3.30 35.63 6.95
N VAL A 387 -4.13 34.75 7.51
CA VAL A 387 -4.42 33.42 6.94
C VAL A 387 -5.29 33.50 5.69
N ALA A 388 -6.21 34.47 5.63
CA ALA A 388 -7.10 34.70 4.50
C ALA A 388 -6.34 34.87 3.16
N THR A 389 -5.12 35.41 3.18
CA THR A 389 -4.28 35.56 1.99
C THR A 389 -3.67 34.26 1.47
N MET A 390 -3.75 33.18 2.26
CA MET A 390 -3.21 31.85 1.95
C MET A 390 -4.30 30.82 1.67
N LEU A 391 -5.57 31.18 1.83
CA LEU A 391 -6.68 30.27 1.58
C LEU A 391 -6.91 30.09 0.08
N PRO A 392 -7.39 28.91 -0.36
CA PRO A 392 -7.64 28.62 -1.77
C PRO A 392 -8.94 29.25 -2.32
N PHE A 393 -9.55 30.19 -1.59
CA PHE A 393 -10.78 30.90 -1.95
C PHE A 393 -10.76 32.36 -1.49
N GLU A 394 -11.51 33.22 -2.17
CA GLU A 394 -11.72 34.62 -1.82
C GLU A 394 -13.02 34.84 -1.04
N GLU A 395 -12.96 35.65 0.02
CA GLU A 395 -14.07 36.04 0.92
C GLU A 395 -14.75 34.88 1.68
N SER A 396 -15.36 33.93 0.98
CA SER A 396 -16.06 32.80 1.56
C SER A 396 -16.20 31.62 0.60
N ALA A 397 -16.38 30.41 1.14
CA ALA A 397 -16.63 29.20 0.35
C ALA A 397 -17.51 28.19 1.10
N CYS A 398 -18.28 27.39 0.34
CA CYS A 398 -18.99 26.24 0.90
C CYS A 398 -18.02 25.08 1.15
N LEU A 399 -17.87 24.67 2.41
CA LEU A 399 -16.94 23.63 2.84
C LEU A 399 -17.68 22.50 3.58
N PRO A 400 -17.19 21.25 3.52
CA PRO A 400 -17.79 20.13 4.25
C PRO A 400 -17.82 20.41 5.74
N SER A 401 -19.01 20.31 6.36
CA SER A 401 -19.20 20.68 7.78
C SER A 401 -18.36 19.89 8.78
N ASP A 402 -17.90 18.70 8.40
CA ASP A 402 -16.98 17.87 9.17
C ASP A 402 -15.50 18.28 9.03
N GLN A 403 -15.15 19.07 8.01
CA GLN A 403 -13.78 19.51 7.73
C GLN A 403 -13.47 20.96 8.14
N VAL A 404 -14.47 21.74 8.60
CA VAL A 404 -14.27 23.16 8.97
C VAL A 404 -13.61 23.39 10.34
N GLY A 405 -13.36 22.33 11.12
CA GLY A 405 -12.80 22.44 12.47
C GLY A 405 -11.43 23.12 12.53
N GLN A 406 -10.60 22.92 11.50
CA GLN A 406 -9.28 23.56 11.40
C GLN A 406 -9.39 25.06 11.09
N LEU A 407 -10.43 25.47 10.36
CA LEU A 407 -10.65 26.88 9.98
C LEU A 407 -11.22 27.71 11.12
N THR A 408 -12.05 27.12 11.98
CA THR A 408 -12.61 27.82 13.15
C THR A 408 -11.62 27.95 14.32
N SER A 409 -10.52 27.20 14.28
CA SER A 409 -9.45 27.22 15.29
C SER A 409 -8.32 28.21 14.95
N ALA A 410 -7.52 28.61 15.94
CA ALA A 410 -6.31 29.38 15.69
C ALA A 410 -5.31 28.56 14.84
N PRO A 411 -4.64 29.14 13.83
CA PRO A 411 -4.54 30.57 13.54
C PRO A 411 -5.59 31.14 12.58
N ALA A 412 -6.44 30.31 11.96
CA ALA A 412 -7.37 30.72 10.91
C ALA A 412 -8.58 31.51 11.42
N THR A 413 -9.15 31.10 12.55
CA THR A 413 -10.28 31.78 13.25
C THR A 413 -11.40 32.28 12.32
N CYS A 414 -11.75 31.49 11.31
CA CYS A 414 -12.87 31.75 10.42
C CYS A 414 -14.21 31.56 11.14
N THR A 415 -15.24 32.27 10.65
CA THR A 415 -16.63 32.02 11.03
C THR A 415 -17.22 31.05 10.01
N CYS A 416 -17.73 29.90 10.48
CA CYS A 416 -18.48 28.98 9.64
C CYS A 416 -19.84 28.78 10.33
N ASP A 417 -20.91 28.85 9.55
CA ASP A 417 -22.27 29.07 10.03
C ASP A 417 -23.12 27.82 10.23
#